data_AF-A0A0R3UL05-F1
#
_entry.id   AF-A0A0R3UL05-F1
#
_cell.length_a   1.000
_cell.length_b   1.000
_cell.length_c   1.000
_cell.angle_alpha   90.00
_cell.angle_beta   90.00
_cell.angle_gamma   90.00
#
_symmetry.space_group_name_H-M   'P 1'
#
loop_
_entity.id
_entity.type
_entity.pdbx_description
1 polymer ?
#
loop_
_entity_poly.entity_id
_entity_poly.type
_entity_poly.pdbx_seq_one_letter_code
_entity_poly.pdbx_strand_id
1 'polypeptide(L)'
;MLLTLIVLLALSSALLGAQTTVPPSSASEHHPNFKVIYESPNSVCYADNKAYLCTPPFTNIAEGIPVVATSTCGQGGRAERVCKSWTSQNGQKRQTYCETCDSRKAATSRGAERLTDRHITSNQTCWVSGKVAPGSTVNLTLSLGKRFEIFYISLQPCGPLPDSIALYKSSDFGRTWKPWQYFSTDCYRAFGLPTSSEHNAQISSANIQEVLCVAIKPPVKYNAQGQVSNVIAFSTTIGRPTSQSWSPALIDWMTMTDLQISLSRFPARRKSRTVERSGGDNTVVLHRRDRSSGQRRVPQKAPVFRLGGGRLFHQGAELEEMQADGTTLNATASTATNARNEVNTHEIHHDEDDAVYFAFSDIAVGGRCKCNGHANRCVRDRIVEKNAAGEEIVTWGPLRCDCQHNTVGADCERCAPGYLDRPWARATNEDANECKASKGAKFVETHCTPSRAKASAHSDWIPEGI
;
A
#
# COMPACT_ATOMS: atom_id res chain seq x y z
N MET A 1 -42.22 14.77 -69.77
CA MET A 1 -41.13 15.58 -70.36
C MET A 1 -39.98 15.57 -69.36
N LEU A 2 -39.09 14.57 -69.42
CA LEU A 2 -37.88 14.49 -70.25
C LEU A 2 -36.75 15.44 -69.77
N LEU A 3 -35.62 14.79 -69.42
CA LEU A 3 -34.22 15.26 -69.29
C LEU A 3 -33.84 16.20 -68.14
N THR A 4 -32.96 15.88 -67.17
CA THR A 4 -31.55 15.38 -67.18
C THR A 4 -30.52 16.38 -67.73
N LEU A 5 -29.65 16.90 -66.85
CA LEU A 5 -28.16 16.98 -66.90
C LEU A 5 -27.68 18.15 -66.00
N ILE A 6 -27.14 17.91 -64.79
CA ILE A 6 -25.74 17.61 -64.45
C ILE A 6 -24.75 18.72 -64.88
N VAL A 7 -24.05 19.32 -63.89
CA VAL A 7 -22.57 19.46 -63.77
C VAL A 7 -22.10 20.81 -63.15
N LEU A 8 -21.51 20.70 -61.95
CA LEU A 8 -20.39 21.47 -61.32
C LEU A 8 -20.45 23.02 -61.20
N LEU A 9 -20.46 23.53 -59.95
CA LEU A 9 -19.25 24.05 -59.29
C LEU A 9 -19.53 24.56 -57.86
N ALA A 10 -18.56 24.28 -56.99
CA ALA A 10 -18.47 24.64 -55.59
C ALA A 10 -18.62 26.15 -55.31
N LEU A 11 -19.15 26.51 -54.13
CA LEU A 11 -18.47 27.34 -53.12
C LEU A 11 -19.39 27.60 -51.91
N SER A 12 -18.97 27.03 -50.77
CA SER A 12 -18.97 27.60 -49.41
C SER A 12 -19.97 28.71 -49.04
N SER A 13 -20.80 28.46 -48.03
CA SER A 13 -20.90 29.25 -46.77
C SER A 13 -21.96 28.64 -45.85
N ALA A 14 -21.51 27.86 -44.88
CA ALA A 14 -22.35 27.35 -43.80
C ALA A 14 -22.60 28.46 -42.76
N LEU A 15 -23.88 28.69 -42.41
CA LEU A 15 -24.24 29.50 -41.25
C LEU A 15 -23.84 28.77 -39.96
N LEU A 16 -22.94 29.37 -39.17
CA LEU A 16 -22.70 28.98 -37.78
C LEU A 16 -23.85 29.53 -36.91
N GLY A 17 -24.72 28.63 -36.45
CA GLY A 17 -25.56 28.86 -35.27
C GLY A 17 -24.76 28.58 -34.02
N ALA A 18 -24.54 29.61 -33.19
CA ALA A 18 -23.89 29.49 -31.88
C ALA A 18 -24.82 28.75 -30.89
N GLN A 19 -24.52 27.48 -30.60
CA GLN A 19 -25.01 26.79 -29.40
C GLN A 19 -23.94 26.93 -28.32
N THR A 20 -24.25 27.73 -27.30
CA THR A 20 -23.49 27.82 -26.06
C THR A 20 -23.50 26.47 -25.36
N THR A 21 -22.38 25.76 -25.39
CA THR A 21 -22.14 24.57 -24.59
C THR A 21 -22.04 24.99 -23.12
N VAL A 22 -23.11 24.74 -22.36
CA VAL A 22 -23.10 24.80 -20.90
C VAL A 22 -22.23 23.62 -20.41
N PRO A 23 -21.10 23.85 -19.71
CA PRO A 23 -20.36 22.77 -19.10
C PRO A 23 -21.16 22.21 -17.91
N PRO A 24 -21.14 20.89 -17.67
CA PRO A 24 -21.90 20.29 -16.58
C PRO A 24 -21.37 20.79 -15.23
N SER A 25 -22.33 21.25 -14.44
CA SER A 25 -22.23 21.72 -13.07
C SER A 25 -21.44 20.78 -12.14
N SER A 26 -20.49 21.38 -11.42
CA SER A 26 -20.12 21.06 -10.04
C SER A 26 -20.13 19.58 -9.65
N ALA A 27 -19.01 18.92 -9.86
CA ALA A 27 -18.60 17.85 -8.95
C ALA A 27 -18.44 18.50 -7.56
N SER A 28 -19.35 18.20 -6.65
CA SER A 28 -19.15 18.45 -5.23
C SER A 28 -17.93 17.64 -4.81
N GLU A 29 -16.76 18.28 -4.73
CA GLU A 29 -15.59 17.75 -4.08
C GLU A 29 -15.96 17.51 -2.60
N HIS A 30 -16.30 16.27 -2.28
CA HIS A 30 -16.28 15.82 -0.90
C HIS A 30 -14.82 15.86 -0.44
N HIS A 31 -14.43 16.96 0.18
CA HIS A 31 -13.16 17.03 0.90
C HIS A 31 -13.12 15.90 1.93
N PRO A 32 -12.08 15.05 1.92
CA PRO A 32 -11.96 14.03 2.94
C PRO A 32 -11.87 14.71 4.31
N ASN A 33 -12.73 14.30 5.23
CA ASN A 33 -12.71 14.70 6.64
C ASN A 33 -11.42 14.19 7.30
N PHE A 34 -10.27 14.81 7.00
CA PHE A 34 -9.03 14.45 7.65
C PHE A 34 -8.90 15.23 8.96
N LYS A 35 -8.70 14.49 10.05
CA LYS A 35 -8.56 15.03 11.40
C LYS A 35 -7.33 15.94 11.49
N VAL A 36 -7.55 17.25 11.55
CA VAL A 36 -6.50 18.17 11.99
C VAL A 36 -6.38 18.02 13.50
N ILE A 37 -5.23 17.52 13.96
CA ILE A 37 -4.98 17.30 15.39
C ILE A 37 -4.55 18.64 15.99
N TYR A 38 -5.51 19.53 16.24
CA TYR A 38 -5.31 20.67 17.13
C TYR A 38 -5.64 20.25 18.55
N GLU A 39 -4.63 19.89 19.35
CA GLU A 39 -4.79 19.81 20.80
C GLU A 39 -3.65 20.55 21.51
N SER A 40 -4.07 21.43 22.42
CA SER A 40 -3.33 22.32 23.34
C SER A 40 -2.75 23.64 22.77
N PRO A 41 -3.13 24.80 23.35
CA PRO A 41 -2.49 26.10 23.13
C PRO A 41 -1.15 26.27 23.88
N ASN A 42 -0.84 25.42 24.86
CA ASN A 42 0.45 25.42 25.55
C ASN A 42 1.38 24.39 24.90
N SER A 43 2.48 24.89 24.33
CA SER A 43 3.49 24.06 23.68
C SER A 43 4.27 23.24 24.71
N VAL A 44 4.11 21.92 24.66
CA VAL A 44 4.86 20.95 25.51
C VAL A 44 6.36 20.92 25.13
N CYS A 45 6.76 21.65 24.09
CA CYS A 45 8.16 21.73 23.63
C CYS A 45 9.04 22.62 24.52
N TYR A 46 8.45 23.47 25.36
CA TYR A 46 9.19 24.31 26.30
C TYR A 46 8.60 24.20 27.70
N ALA A 47 9.46 24.02 28.70
CA ALA A 47 9.11 24.13 30.11
C ALA A 47 10.17 25.01 30.80
N ASP A 48 9.73 26.00 31.58
CA ASP A 48 10.62 26.96 32.26
C ASP A 48 11.66 27.62 31.34
N ASN A 49 11.26 27.99 30.11
CA ASN A 49 12.11 28.52 29.03
C ASN A 49 13.23 27.58 28.55
N LYS A 50 13.23 26.31 28.96
CA LYS A 50 14.13 25.28 28.43
C LYS A 50 13.39 24.42 27.40
N ALA A 51 14.05 24.13 26.29
CA ALA A 51 13.47 23.26 25.28
C ALA A 51 13.58 21.78 25.69
N TYR A 52 12.57 21.00 25.33
CA TYR A 52 12.49 19.57 25.57
C TYR A 52 11.98 18.86 24.32
N LEU A 53 12.33 17.58 24.14
CA LEU A 53 11.75 16.73 23.11
C LEU A 53 10.22 16.79 23.16
N CYS A 54 9.60 17.14 22.04
CA CYS A 54 8.15 17.10 21.89
C CYS A 54 7.78 16.37 20.61
N THR A 55 6.77 15.51 20.69
CA THR A 55 6.29 14.75 19.54
C THR A 55 4.78 14.86 19.41
N PRO A 56 4.23 14.78 18.19
CA PRO A 56 2.78 14.73 18.01
C PRO A 56 2.19 13.49 18.69
N PRO A 57 0.89 13.55 19.08
CA PRO A 57 0.24 12.42 19.72
C PRO A 57 0.17 11.20 18.81
N PHE A 58 0.13 10.02 19.42
CA PHE A 58 -0.08 8.76 18.74
C PHE A 58 -1.56 8.58 18.39
N THR A 59 -1.87 8.26 17.14
CA THR A 59 -3.26 8.12 16.65
C THR A 59 -3.35 7.05 15.57
N ASN A 60 -4.59 6.65 15.22
CA ASN A 60 -4.83 5.93 13.98
C ASN A 60 -4.79 6.95 12.82
N ILE A 61 -3.70 6.95 12.05
CA ILE A 61 -3.49 7.93 10.99
C ILE A 61 -4.20 7.58 9.67
N ALA A 62 -4.75 6.37 9.58
CA ALA A 62 -5.56 5.94 8.44
C ALA A 62 -7.02 6.40 8.56
N GLU A 63 -7.50 6.74 9.75
CA GLU A 63 -8.89 7.15 9.97
C GLU A 63 -9.25 8.38 9.11
N GLY A 64 -10.29 8.24 8.27
CA GLY A 64 -10.76 9.27 7.34
C GLY A 64 -9.90 9.47 6.09
N ILE A 65 -8.80 8.73 5.90
CA ILE A 65 -8.00 8.79 4.67
C ILE A 65 -8.70 8.02 3.54
N PRO A 66 -8.89 8.63 2.36
CA PRO A 66 -9.44 7.91 1.22
C PRO A 66 -8.51 6.80 0.77
N VAL A 67 -9.05 5.59 0.64
CA VAL A 67 -8.34 4.42 0.12
C VAL A 67 -8.66 4.24 -1.35
N VAL A 68 -7.64 4.07 -2.18
CA VAL A 68 -7.81 3.71 -3.60
C VAL A 68 -7.68 2.20 -3.74
N ALA A 69 -8.78 1.54 -4.09
CA ALA A 69 -8.82 0.11 -4.39
C ALA A 69 -8.83 -0.13 -5.90
N THR A 70 -8.05 -1.10 -6.38
CA THR A 70 -8.05 -1.47 -7.82
C THR A 70 -9.34 -2.17 -8.26
N SER A 71 -10.05 -2.78 -7.33
CA SER A 71 -11.29 -3.51 -7.59
C SER A 71 -12.21 -3.45 -6.38
N THR A 72 -13.43 -2.98 -6.57
CA THR A 72 -14.50 -2.95 -5.57
C THR A 72 -15.78 -3.48 -6.19
N CYS A 73 -16.59 -4.23 -5.43
CA CYS A 73 -17.84 -4.74 -5.97
C CYS A 73 -18.80 -3.59 -6.37
N GLY A 74 -19.53 -3.79 -7.47
CA GLY A 74 -20.48 -2.81 -7.98
C GLY A 74 -19.84 -1.62 -8.71
N GLN A 75 -18.52 -1.65 -8.93
CA GLN A 75 -17.76 -0.61 -9.63
C GLN A 75 -17.94 -0.75 -11.16
N GLY A 76 -19.13 -0.37 -11.61
CA GLY A 76 -19.55 -0.44 -13.02
C GLY A 76 -21.05 -0.21 -13.24
N GLY A 77 -21.76 0.28 -12.20
CA GLY A 77 -23.21 0.50 -12.24
C GLY A 77 -24.05 -0.79 -12.27
N ARG A 78 -23.41 -1.97 -12.21
CA ARG A 78 -24.07 -3.28 -12.13
C ARG A 78 -24.03 -3.79 -10.70
N ALA A 79 -25.18 -4.21 -10.20
CA ALA A 79 -25.26 -4.86 -8.91
C ALA A 79 -24.64 -6.26 -8.97
N GLU A 80 -23.75 -6.57 -8.04
CA GLU A 80 -23.07 -7.87 -7.94
C GLU A 80 -23.61 -8.68 -6.76
N ARG A 81 -23.67 -10.01 -6.91
CA ARG A 81 -24.06 -10.90 -5.81
C ARG A 81 -22.81 -11.44 -5.12
N VAL A 82 -22.63 -11.07 -3.85
CA VAL A 82 -21.50 -11.46 -3.01
C VAL A 82 -21.97 -12.54 -2.03
N CYS A 83 -21.43 -13.74 -2.14
CA CYS A 83 -21.80 -14.88 -1.30
C CYS A 83 -20.68 -15.28 -0.35
N LYS A 84 -21.02 -15.53 0.91
CA LYS A 84 -20.16 -16.10 1.94
C LYS A 84 -20.64 -17.51 2.23
N SER A 85 -19.72 -18.48 2.21
CA SER A 85 -20.02 -19.86 2.60
C SER A 85 -19.19 -20.28 3.80
N TRP A 86 -19.82 -20.91 4.79
CA TRP A 86 -19.14 -21.49 5.95
C TRP A 86 -19.67 -22.90 6.23
N THR A 87 -18.83 -23.70 6.89
CA THR A 87 -19.21 -25.03 7.36
C THR A 87 -19.73 -24.89 8.78
N SER A 88 -20.93 -25.41 9.05
CA SER A 88 -21.52 -25.42 10.40
C SER A 88 -20.63 -26.22 11.38
N GLN A 89 -20.69 -25.91 12.68
CA GLN A 89 -19.85 -26.50 13.74
C GLN A 89 -19.90 -28.04 13.77
N ASN A 90 -20.97 -28.66 13.28
CA ASN A 90 -21.12 -30.11 13.21
C ASN A 90 -20.55 -30.74 11.91
N GLY A 91 -19.89 -29.97 11.04
CA GLY A 91 -19.26 -30.47 9.81
C GLY A 91 -20.23 -30.93 8.69
N GLN A 92 -21.54 -30.99 8.96
CA GLN A 92 -22.51 -31.66 8.09
C GLN A 92 -23.26 -30.76 7.09
N LYS A 93 -23.32 -29.43 7.29
CA LYS A 93 -24.04 -28.52 6.36
C LYS A 93 -23.20 -27.28 6.02
N ARG A 94 -23.01 -27.05 4.72
CA ARG A 94 -22.41 -25.83 4.16
C ARG A 94 -23.50 -24.78 4.02
N GLN A 95 -23.49 -23.78 4.88
CA GLN A 95 -24.41 -22.64 4.78
C GLN A 95 -23.82 -21.61 3.84
N THR A 96 -24.67 -21.02 3.00
CA THR A 96 -24.29 -19.96 2.06
C THR A 96 -25.24 -18.80 2.25
N TYR A 97 -24.69 -17.63 2.53
CA TYR A 97 -25.43 -16.38 2.66
C TYR A 97 -24.93 -15.40 1.60
N CYS A 98 -25.85 -14.81 0.85
CA CYS A 98 -25.52 -13.90 -0.25
C CYS A 98 -26.17 -12.55 -0.07
N GLU A 99 -25.40 -11.50 -0.27
CA GLU A 99 -25.85 -10.11 -0.31
C GLU A 99 -25.69 -9.54 -1.71
N THR A 100 -26.42 -8.46 -1.99
CA THR A 100 -26.24 -7.68 -3.23
C THR A 100 -25.36 -6.47 -2.92
N CYS A 101 -24.28 -6.30 -3.68
CA CYS A 101 -23.41 -5.14 -3.66
C CYS A 101 -23.76 -4.22 -4.84
N ASP A 102 -24.24 -3.02 -4.54
CA ASP A 102 -24.57 -1.99 -5.54
C ASP A 102 -24.00 -0.65 -5.06
N SER A 103 -23.07 -0.09 -5.83
CA SER A 103 -22.38 1.17 -5.53
C SER A 103 -23.30 2.39 -5.57
N ARG A 104 -24.44 2.31 -6.28
CA ARG A 104 -25.41 3.41 -6.43
C ARG A 104 -26.30 3.59 -5.20
N LYS A 105 -26.35 2.60 -4.32
CA LYS A 105 -27.21 2.58 -3.12
C LYS A 105 -26.36 2.54 -1.87
N ALA A 106 -26.44 3.58 -1.02
CA ALA A 106 -25.63 3.69 0.19
C ALA A 106 -25.75 2.50 1.16
N ALA A 107 -26.92 1.84 1.23
CA ALA A 107 -27.14 0.67 2.10
C ALA A 107 -26.36 -0.58 1.66
N THR A 108 -26.18 -0.74 0.35
CA THR A 108 -25.52 -1.90 -0.27
C THR A 108 -24.15 -1.59 -0.85
N SER A 109 -23.71 -0.33 -0.80
CA SER A 109 -22.37 0.05 -1.21
C SER A 109 -21.35 -0.55 -0.25
N ARG A 110 -20.23 -1.02 -0.79
CA ARG A 110 -19.12 -1.61 -0.04
C ARG A 110 -17.80 -0.98 -0.50
N GLY A 111 -17.81 0.34 -0.64
CA GLY A 111 -16.68 1.12 -1.14
C GLY A 111 -15.49 1.13 -0.20
N ALA A 112 -14.33 1.54 -0.74
CA ALA A 112 -13.05 1.52 -0.03
C ALA A 112 -13.00 2.54 1.13
N GLU A 113 -13.91 3.52 1.16
CA GLU A 113 -14.11 4.45 2.28
C GLU A 113 -14.44 3.75 3.60
N ARG A 114 -14.98 2.52 3.55
CA ARG A 114 -15.31 1.68 4.72
C ARG A 114 -14.11 0.95 5.33
N LEU A 115 -12.91 1.12 4.77
CA LEU A 115 -11.69 0.57 5.35
C LEU A 115 -11.12 1.47 6.43
N THR A 116 -11.50 2.74 6.42
CA THR A 116 -10.88 3.82 7.21
C THR A 116 -11.94 4.70 7.89
N ASP A 117 -13.20 4.27 7.88
CA ASP A 117 -14.24 4.92 8.67
C ASP A 117 -14.05 4.61 10.15
N ARG A 118 -14.88 5.24 10.99
CA ARG A 118 -14.81 5.02 12.43
C ARG A 118 -15.25 3.59 12.76
N HIS A 119 -14.29 2.71 13.00
CA HIS A 119 -14.56 1.31 13.31
C HIS A 119 -15.27 1.14 14.66
N ILE A 120 -16.44 0.48 14.64
CA ILE A 120 -17.21 0.11 15.83
C ILE A 120 -17.54 -1.38 15.74
N THR A 121 -17.07 -2.18 16.70
CA THR A 121 -17.18 -3.64 16.65
C THR A 121 -18.64 -4.14 16.57
N SER A 122 -19.59 -3.42 17.18
CA SER A 122 -21.02 -3.77 17.16
C SER A 122 -21.72 -3.43 15.83
N ASN A 123 -21.21 -2.47 15.08
CA ASN A 123 -21.78 -2.03 13.80
C ASN A 123 -20.66 -1.83 12.77
N GLN A 124 -19.93 -2.91 12.50
CA GLN A 124 -18.82 -2.85 11.57
C GLN A 124 -19.32 -2.69 10.14
N THR A 125 -18.70 -1.78 9.41
CA THR A 125 -18.81 -1.67 7.96
C THR A 125 -17.79 -2.60 7.31
N CYS A 126 -17.97 -2.94 6.04
CA CYS A 126 -17.02 -3.77 5.30
C CYS A 126 -16.84 -3.20 3.89
N TRP A 127 -15.59 -3.06 3.47
CA TRP A 127 -15.25 -3.02 2.06
C TRP A 127 -15.25 -4.43 1.49
N VAL A 128 -15.63 -4.56 0.22
CA VAL A 128 -15.62 -5.82 -0.52
C VAL A 128 -15.02 -5.60 -1.90
N SER A 129 -14.03 -6.41 -2.27
CA SER A 129 -13.42 -6.38 -3.61
C SER A 129 -14.43 -6.77 -4.70
N GLY A 130 -14.09 -6.54 -5.97
CA GLY A 130 -14.76 -7.28 -7.06
C GLY A 130 -14.38 -8.77 -7.05
N LYS A 131 -14.88 -9.52 -8.04
CA LYS A 131 -14.49 -10.93 -8.24
C LYS A 131 -12.99 -11.07 -8.48
N VAL A 132 -12.33 -11.93 -7.71
CA VAL A 132 -10.89 -12.22 -7.82
C VAL A 132 -10.67 -13.64 -8.32
N ALA A 133 -10.18 -13.75 -9.55
CA ALA A 133 -9.84 -15.02 -10.17
C ALA A 133 -8.53 -15.60 -9.57
N PRO A 134 -8.29 -16.91 -9.67
CA PRO A 134 -7.01 -17.52 -9.31
C PRO A 134 -5.83 -16.85 -10.02
N GLY A 135 -4.76 -16.55 -9.30
CA GLY A 135 -3.59 -15.83 -9.85
C GLY A 135 -3.74 -14.31 -9.97
N SER A 136 -4.92 -13.76 -9.66
CA SER A 136 -5.14 -12.31 -9.68
C SER A 136 -4.81 -11.64 -8.34
N THR A 137 -4.62 -10.33 -8.40
CA THR A 137 -4.27 -9.47 -7.26
C THR A 137 -5.19 -8.25 -7.16
N VAL A 138 -5.44 -7.78 -5.94
CA VAL A 138 -6.18 -6.54 -5.64
C VAL A 138 -5.30 -5.66 -4.77
N ASN A 139 -5.09 -4.42 -5.18
CA ASN A 139 -4.25 -3.48 -4.44
C ASN A 139 -5.11 -2.42 -3.77
N LEU A 140 -4.77 -2.11 -2.53
CA LEU A 140 -5.32 -1.00 -1.74
C LEU A 140 -4.19 -0.01 -1.49
N THR A 141 -4.39 1.26 -1.83
CA THR A 141 -3.35 2.30 -1.67
C THR A 141 -3.88 3.43 -0.80
N LEU A 142 -3.12 3.79 0.23
CA LEU A 142 -3.38 4.93 1.12
C LEU A 142 -2.23 5.93 0.99
N SER A 143 -2.57 7.17 0.66
CA SER A 143 -1.63 8.29 0.58
C SER A 143 -1.85 9.25 1.73
N LEU A 144 -0.86 9.39 2.61
CA LEU A 144 -0.99 10.22 3.82
C LEU A 144 -0.64 11.69 3.58
N GLY A 145 0.06 12.00 2.49
CA GLY A 145 0.45 13.37 2.11
C GLY A 145 1.51 14.01 3.01
N LYS A 146 2.11 13.24 3.94
CA LYS A 146 3.14 13.67 4.90
C LYS A 146 3.90 12.44 5.40
N ARG A 147 5.14 12.60 5.88
CA ARG A 147 5.89 11.52 6.54
C ARG A 147 5.36 11.26 7.95
N PHE A 148 5.16 9.99 8.27
CA PHE A 148 4.75 9.49 9.58
C PHE A 148 5.73 8.43 10.09
N GLU A 149 5.82 8.31 11.41
CA GLU A 149 6.51 7.21 12.09
C GLU A 149 5.48 6.17 12.52
N ILE A 150 5.53 5.01 11.87
CA ILE A 150 4.53 3.94 12.02
C ILE A 150 5.04 2.92 13.00
N PHE A 151 4.19 2.53 13.95
CA PHE A 151 4.48 1.52 14.97
C PHE A 151 3.78 0.19 14.68
N TYR A 152 2.56 0.24 14.15
CA TYR A 152 1.86 -0.95 13.71
C TYR A 152 0.88 -0.66 12.57
N ILE A 153 0.54 -1.72 11.83
CA ILE A 153 -0.56 -1.78 10.87
C ILE A 153 -1.41 -2.99 11.26
N SER A 154 -2.73 -2.81 11.30
CA SER A 154 -3.66 -3.91 11.53
C SER A 154 -4.77 -3.91 10.49
N LEU A 155 -5.10 -5.11 10.01
CA LEU A 155 -6.19 -5.37 9.08
C LEU A 155 -7.22 -6.24 9.80
N GLN A 156 -8.48 -5.82 9.79
CA GLN A 156 -9.60 -6.60 10.33
C GLN A 156 -10.35 -7.27 9.17
N PRO A 157 -10.21 -8.59 8.97
CA PRO A 157 -10.95 -9.29 7.93
C PRO A 157 -12.43 -9.44 8.34
N CYS A 158 -13.32 -9.41 7.35
CA CYS A 158 -14.75 -9.72 7.55
C CYS A 158 -15.32 -10.68 6.48
N GLY A 159 -14.44 -11.22 5.63
CA GLY A 159 -14.73 -12.24 4.62
C GLY A 159 -13.59 -13.27 4.53
N PRO A 160 -13.52 -14.04 3.43
CA PRO A 160 -12.45 -15.02 3.25
C PRO A 160 -11.10 -14.32 3.14
N LEU A 161 -10.06 -14.94 3.72
CA LEU A 161 -8.70 -14.44 3.64
C LEU A 161 -8.10 -14.67 2.25
N PRO A 162 -7.28 -13.73 1.74
CA PRO A 162 -6.39 -13.99 0.62
C PRO A 162 -5.39 -15.10 0.92
N ASP A 163 -4.84 -15.72 -0.13
CA ASP A 163 -3.77 -16.72 0.02
C ASP A 163 -2.46 -16.06 0.48
N SER A 164 -2.21 -14.84 0.02
CA SER A 164 -1.07 -14.02 0.44
C SER A 164 -1.41 -12.52 0.45
N ILE A 165 -0.88 -11.81 1.44
CA ILE A 165 -0.97 -10.37 1.63
C ILE A 165 0.45 -9.81 1.67
N ALA A 166 0.72 -8.79 0.88
CA ALA A 166 1.99 -8.06 0.89
C ALA A 166 1.77 -6.60 1.29
N LEU A 167 2.54 -6.13 2.27
CA LEU A 167 2.58 -4.73 2.67
C LEU A 167 3.80 -4.08 2.02
N TYR A 168 3.55 -3.03 1.22
CA TYR A 168 4.56 -2.17 0.64
C TYR A 168 4.44 -0.78 1.23
N LYS A 169 5.57 -0.12 1.41
CA LYS A 169 5.63 1.28 1.85
C LYS A 169 6.38 2.15 0.85
N SER A 170 5.99 3.41 0.79
CA SER A 170 6.79 4.48 0.20
C SER A 170 7.24 5.44 1.31
N SER A 171 8.43 6.00 1.16
CA SER A 171 8.96 7.08 2.02
C SER A 171 9.13 8.40 1.25
N ASP A 172 8.74 8.41 -0.03
CA ASP A 172 9.01 9.46 -1.02
C ASP A 172 7.76 9.84 -1.84
N PHE A 173 6.58 9.77 -1.20
CA PHE A 173 5.30 10.21 -1.76
C PHE A 173 4.86 9.38 -2.99
N GLY A 174 4.99 8.06 -2.90
CA GLY A 174 4.53 7.10 -3.90
C GLY A 174 5.46 6.91 -5.10
N ARG A 175 6.66 7.53 -5.11
CA ARG A 175 7.63 7.41 -6.22
C ARG A 175 8.32 6.05 -6.22
N THR A 176 8.73 5.56 -5.05
CA THR A 176 9.32 4.25 -4.89
C THR A 176 8.57 3.44 -3.84
N TRP A 177 8.51 2.13 -4.07
CA TRP A 177 7.82 1.18 -3.22
C TRP A 177 8.79 0.11 -2.76
N LYS A 178 8.85 -0.10 -1.45
CA LYS A 178 9.68 -1.13 -0.83
C LYS A 178 8.81 -2.12 -0.06
N PRO A 179 9.12 -3.43 -0.12
CA PRO A 179 8.41 -4.41 0.68
C PRO A 179 8.65 -4.15 2.16
N TRP A 180 7.62 -4.36 2.98
CA TRP A 180 7.66 -4.07 4.41
C TRP A 180 7.37 -5.30 5.26
N GLN A 181 6.34 -6.06 4.88
CA GLN A 181 5.97 -7.31 5.54
C GLN A 181 5.17 -8.20 4.59
N TYR A 182 5.38 -9.51 4.68
CA TYR A 182 4.60 -10.50 3.95
C TYR A 182 3.81 -11.41 4.89
N PHE A 183 2.63 -11.79 4.43
CA PHE A 183 1.77 -12.77 5.06
C PHE A 183 1.32 -13.76 4.01
N SER A 184 1.45 -15.06 4.26
CA SER A 184 1.01 -16.07 3.29
C SER A 184 0.61 -17.37 3.96
N THR A 185 -0.31 -18.11 3.35
CA THR A 185 -0.54 -19.52 3.69
C THR A 185 0.63 -20.42 3.28
N ASP A 186 1.40 -19.99 2.26
CA ASP A 186 2.63 -20.62 1.77
C ASP A 186 3.63 -19.53 1.36
N CYS A 187 4.54 -19.17 2.29
CA CYS A 187 5.52 -18.10 2.10
C CYS A 187 6.50 -18.38 0.97
N TYR A 188 6.92 -19.64 0.83
CA TYR A 188 7.90 -20.02 -0.18
C TYR A 188 7.29 -19.94 -1.58
N ARG A 189 6.06 -20.46 -1.74
CA ARG A 189 5.34 -20.36 -3.01
C ARG A 189 5.02 -18.92 -3.41
N ALA A 190 4.68 -18.07 -2.45
CA ALA A 190 4.26 -16.69 -2.72
C ALA A 190 5.42 -15.73 -2.99
N PHE A 191 6.47 -15.78 -2.15
CA PHE A 191 7.52 -14.76 -2.10
C PHE A 191 8.94 -15.34 -2.14
N GLY A 192 9.10 -16.67 -2.24
CA GLY A 192 10.41 -17.32 -2.19
C GLY A 192 11.09 -17.26 -0.82
N LEU A 193 10.35 -16.87 0.22
CA LEU A 193 10.87 -16.67 1.58
C LEU A 193 10.51 -17.86 2.49
N PRO A 194 11.37 -18.20 3.46
CA PRO A 194 11.01 -19.15 4.49
C PRO A 194 9.90 -18.58 5.38
N THR A 195 9.03 -19.45 5.87
CA THR A 195 8.05 -19.07 6.90
C THR A 195 8.78 -18.75 8.20
N SER A 196 8.52 -17.55 8.73
CA SER A 196 9.13 -17.02 9.94
C SER A 196 8.09 -16.60 10.97
N SER A 197 8.53 -16.34 12.21
CA SER A 197 7.71 -15.78 13.28
C SER A 197 8.34 -14.45 13.71
N GLU A 198 7.54 -13.39 13.84
CA GLU A 198 8.01 -12.07 14.28
C GLU A 198 8.69 -12.11 15.66
N HIS A 199 8.30 -13.05 16.51
CA HIS A 199 8.86 -13.20 17.86
C HIS A 199 10.18 -13.99 17.90
N ASN A 200 10.43 -14.84 16.89
CA ASN A 200 11.60 -15.74 16.88
C ASN A 200 12.64 -15.37 15.82
N ALA A 201 12.32 -14.45 14.91
CA ALA A 201 13.26 -13.95 13.94
C ALA A 201 14.40 -13.20 14.65
N GLN A 202 15.63 -13.66 14.47
CA GLN A 202 16.81 -13.00 15.03
C GLN A 202 17.22 -11.84 14.15
N ILE A 203 16.55 -10.70 14.33
CA ILE A 203 16.95 -9.45 13.68
C ILE A 203 18.00 -8.80 14.58
N SER A 204 19.18 -8.54 14.02
CA SER A 204 20.25 -7.77 14.63
C SER A 204 20.20 -6.31 14.16
N SER A 205 21.07 -5.45 14.70
CA SER A 205 21.22 -4.08 14.20
C SER A 205 21.68 -4.01 12.74
N ALA A 206 22.35 -5.06 12.22
CA ALA A 206 22.87 -5.09 10.85
C ALA A 206 21.78 -5.35 9.79
N ASN A 207 20.68 -6.02 10.16
CA ASN A 207 19.57 -6.40 9.27
C ASN A 207 18.24 -5.80 9.74
N ILE A 208 18.26 -4.63 10.37
CA ILE A 208 17.07 -3.97 10.94
C ILE A 208 16.01 -3.59 9.89
N GLN A 209 16.30 -3.70 8.60
CA GLN A 209 15.35 -3.49 7.50
C GLN A 209 14.92 -4.80 6.82
N GLU A 210 15.26 -5.97 7.39
CA GLU A 210 14.87 -7.27 6.84
C GLU A 210 13.36 -7.44 6.85
N VAL A 211 12.83 -7.92 5.72
CA VAL A 211 11.40 -8.20 5.49
C VAL A 211 11.14 -9.66 5.77
N LEU A 212 10.14 -9.93 6.59
CA LEU A 212 9.75 -11.28 6.97
C LEU A 212 8.52 -11.75 6.20
N CYS A 213 8.37 -13.07 6.10
CA CYS A 213 7.11 -13.69 5.72
C CYS A 213 6.53 -14.51 6.88
N VAL A 214 5.32 -14.17 7.31
CA VAL A 214 4.64 -14.79 8.44
C VAL A 214 3.48 -15.63 7.92
N ALA A 215 3.31 -16.82 8.48
CA ALA A 215 2.21 -17.69 8.10
C ALA A 215 0.86 -17.12 8.55
N ILE A 216 -0.07 -16.92 7.63
CA ILE A 216 -1.48 -16.70 7.96
C ILE A 216 -2.20 -18.04 7.96
N LYS A 217 -2.85 -18.36 9.08
CA LYS A 217 -3.74 -19.52 9.17
C LYS A 217 -5.16 -19.06 8.89
N PRO A 218 -5.90 -19.69 7.95
CA PRO A 218 -7.31 -19.42 7.75
C PRO A 218 -8.05 -19.52 9.09
N PRO A 219 -8.95 -18.59 9.42
CA PRO A 219 -9.69 -18.67 10.68
C PRO A 219 -10.54 -19.95 10.68
N VAL A 220 -10.27 -20.82 11.67
CA VAL A 220 -11.02 -22.06 11.90
C VAL A 220 -12.28 -21.79 12.74
N LYS A 221 -12.40 -20.60 13.35
CA LYS A 221 -13.49 -20.26 14.26
C LYS A 221 -14.23 -19.02 13.76
N TYR A 222 -15.38 -19.27 13.16
CA TYR A 222 -16.41 -18.26 12.94
C TYR A 222 -17.26 -18.18 14.21
N ASN A 223 -17.60 -16.97 14.68
CA ASN A 223 -18.64 -16.84 15.71
C ASN A 223 -20.02 -17.24 15.12
N ALA A 224 -21.07 -17.30 15.94
CA ALA A 224 -22.42 -17.68 15.52
C ALA A 224 -23.00 -16.79 14.39
N GLN A 225 -22.39 -15.63 14.13
CA GLN A 225 -22.72 -14.66 13.09
C GLN A 225 -21.80 -14.73 11.86
N GLY A 226 -20.87 -15.70 11.78
CA GLY A 226 -19.97 -15.84 10.63
C GLY A 226 -18.81 -14.83 10.58
N GLN A 227 -18.52 -14.13 11.69
CA GLN A 227 -17.40 -13.19 11.77
C GLN A 227 -16.12 -13.90 12.23
N VAL A 228 -14.99 -13.45 11.67
CA VAL A 228 -13.65 -13.94 11.98
C VAL A 228 -13.03 -13.07 13.07
N SER A 229 -12.51 -13.68 14.14
CA SER A 229 -11.97 -12.98 15.31
C SER A 229 -10.47 -12.64 15.21
N ASN A 230 -9.82 -12.92 14.09
CA ASN A 230 -8.37 -12.82 13.97
C ASN A 230 -7.98 -11.55 13.22
N VAL A 231 -7.48 -10.56 13.97
CA VAL A 231 -6.79 -9.38 13.43
C VAL A 231 -5.46 -9.84 12.80
N ILE A 232 -5.15 -9.33 11.62
CA ILE A 232 -3.81 -9.47 11.04
C ILE A 232 -3.06 -8.21 11.42
N ALA A 233 -1.99 -8.34 12.21
CA ALA A 233 -1.20 -7.20 12.66
C ALA A 233 0.26 -7.36 12.26
N PHE A 234 0.88 -6.23 11.92
CA PHE A 234 2.30 -6.07 11.68
C PHE A 234 2.81 -4.98 12.61
N SER A 235 3.90 -5.22 13.33
CA SER A 235 4.59 -4.19 14.11
C SER A 235 5.97 -3.92 13.55
N THR A 236 6.30 -2.63 13.44
CA THR A 236 7.59 -2.18 12.93
C THR A 236 8.74 -2.38 13.92
N THR A 237 8.43 -2.54 15.21
CA THR A 237 9.40 -2.62 16.30
C THR A 237 9.54 -4.02 16.91
N ILE A 238 8.54 -4.89 16.76
CA ILE A 238 8.62 -6.28 17.26
C ILE A 238 9.74 -7.03 16.55
N GLY A 239 10.51 -7.80 17.33
CA GLY A 239 11.63 -8.61 16.83
C GLY A 239 12.90 -7.83 16.49
N ARG A 240 12.92 -6.50 16.65
CA ARG A 240 14.08 -5.64 16.33
C ARG A 240 14.72 -5.10 17.61
N PRO A 241 16.04 -5.25 17.81
CA PRO A 241 16.71 -4.93 19.07
C PRO A 241 16.65 -3.43 19.33
N THR A 242 16.11 -3.09 20.50
CA THR A 242 15.87 -1.71 20.96
C THR A 242 17.08 -1.09 21.65
N SER A 243 18.26 -1.73 21.58
CA SER A 243 19.45 -1.35 22.37
C SER A 243 19.98 0.05 22.06
N GLN A 244 19.51 0.67 20.98
CA GLN A 244 19.62 2.10 20.77
C GLN A 244 18.25 2.64 20.40
N SER A 245 17.58 3.25 21.38
CA SER A 245 16.38 4.04 21.17
C SER A 245 16.62 4.98 20.00
N TRP A 246 16.00 4.72 18.85
CA TRP A 246 16.02 5.59 17.67
C TRP A 246 17.29 5.62 16.81
N SER A 247 17.85 4.45 16.44
CA SER A 247 18.87 4.42 15.38
C SER A 247 18.30 5.01 14.06
N PRO A 248 19.11 5.71 13.24
CA PRO A 248 18.65 6.27 11.96
C PRO A 248 18.02 5.22 11.04
N ALA A 249 18.56 3.99 11.05
CA ALA A 249 18.05 2.88 10.25
C ALA A 249 16.65 2.41 10.71
N LEU A 250 16.37 2.42 12.02
CA LEU A 250 15.04 2.11 12.54
C LEU A 250 14.04 3.23 12.24
N ILE A 251 14.45 4.50 12.39
CA ILE A 251 13.60 5.65 12.04
C ILE A 251 13.21 5.57 10.55
N ASP A 252 14.17 5.29 9.66
CA ASP A 252 13.91 5.12 8.23
C ASP A 252 12.99 3.91 7.96
N TRP A 253 13.19 2.79 8.68
CA TRP A 253 12.30 1.63 8.63
C TRP A 253 10.86 1.94 9.05
N MET A 254 10.67 2.77 10.08
CA MET A 254 9.34 3.18 10.56
C MET A 254 8.73 4.30 9.72
N THR A 255 9.53 5.05 8.96
CA THR A 255 9.06 6.18 8.17
C THR A 255 8.24 5.71 6.97
N MET A 256 7.07 6.31 6.77
CA MET A 256 6.19 6.06 5.63
C MET A 256 5.42 7.33 5.22
N THR A 257 5.22 7.52 3.92
CA THR A 257 4.29 8.49 3.32
C THR A 257 3.05 7.81 2.73
N ASP A 258 3.22 6.62 2.17
CA ASP A 258 2.15 5.88 1.49
C ASP A 258 2.24 4.40 1.80
N LEU A 259 1.08 3.77 1.95
CA LEU A 259 0.92 2.35 2.21
C LEU A 259 0.22 1.71 1.01
N GLN A 260 0.76 0.60 0.52
CA GLN A 260 0.10 -0.25 -0.46
C GLN A 260 -0.02 -1.67 0.09
N ILE A 261 -1.24 -2.21 0.04
CA ILE A 261 -1.57 -3.55 0.48
C ILE A 261 -1.99 -4.34 -0.75
N SER A 262 -1.22 -5.37 -1.10
CA SER A 262 -1.51 -6.27 -2.22
C SER A 262 -2.11 -7.57 -1.69
N LEU A 263 -3.35 -7.83 -2.07
CA LEU A 263 -4.12 -9.03 -1.72
C LEU A 263 -4.11 -9.98 -2.91
N SER A 264 -3.61 -11.20 -2.74
CA SER A 264 -3.37 -12.12 -3.85
C SER A 264 -3.98 -13.49 -3.63
N ARG A 265 -4.34 -14.13 -4.74
CA ARG A 265 -4.78 -15.52 -4.77
C ARG A 265 -3.81 -16.36 -5.59
N PHE A 266 -3.53 -17.56 -5.13
CA PHE A 266 -2.70 -18.48 -5.87
C PHE A 266 -3.36 -18.92 -7.18
N PRO A 267 -2.56 -19.18 -8.22
CA PRO A 267 -3.05 -19.84 -9.42
C PRO A 267 -3.68 -21.19 -9.08
N ALA A 268 -4.76 -21.52 -9.79
CA ALA A 268 -5.44 -22.80 -9.66
C ALA A 268 -4.45 -23.93 -9.89
N ARG A 269 -4.47 -24.95 -9.03
CA ARG A 269 -3.69 -26.16 -9.29
C ARG A 269 -4.34 -26.86 -10.48
N ARG A 270 -3.64 -26.95 -11.60
CA ARG A 270 -4.03 -27.86 -12.70
C ARG A 270 -4.18 -29.25 -12.10
N LYS A 271 -5.42 -29.74 -12.00
CA LYS A 271 -5.65 -31.16 -11.73
C LYS A 271 -5.05 -31.90 -12.90
N SER A 272 -3.90 -32.56 -12.69
CA SER A 272 -3.40 -33.51 -13.67
C SER A 272 -4.51 -34.52 -13.89
N ARG A 273 -5.03 -34.58 -15.11
CA ARG A 273 -6.07 -35.51 -15.49
C ARG A 273 -5.42 -36.89 -15.46
N THR A 274 -5.49 -37.58 -14.32
CA THR A 274 -5.28 -39.01 -14.28
C THR A 274 -6.38 -39.62 -15.13
N VAL A 275 -6.05 -39.93 -16.37
CA VAL A 275 -6.85 -40.82 -17.19
C VAL A 275 -6.81 -42.16 -16.48
N GLU A 276 -7.85 -42.48 -15.72
CA GLU A 276 -8.09 -43.85 -15.25
C GLU A 276 -8.36 -44.70 -16.49
N ARG A 277 -7.28 -45.22 -17.06
CA ARG A 277 -7.35 -46.32 -18.02
C ARG A 277 -7.56 -47.56 -17.18
N SER A 278 -8.82 -47.99 -17.07
CA SER A 278 -9.14 -49.31 -16.54
C SER A 278 -8.43 -50.36 -17.40
N GLY A 279 -7.45 -51.04 -16.81
CA GLY A 279 -6.70 -52.11 -17.47
C GLY A 279 -5.29 -52.29 -16.93
N GLY A 280 -5.14 -53.25 -16.03
CA GLY A 280 -3.86 -53.93 -15.78
C GLY A 280 -3.06 -53.42 -14.59
N ASP A 281 -3.03 -54.26 -13.56
CA ASP A 281 -2.23 -54.19 -12.34
C ASP A 281 -0.74 -53.86 -12.60
N ASN A 282 -0.24 -52.84 -11.89
CA ASN A 282 1.18 -52.64 -11.53
C ASN A 282 1.26 -51.47 -10.53
N THR A 283 0.98 -51.76 -9.27
CA THR A 283 1.16 -50.82 -8.17
C THR A 283 2.66 -50.67 -7.85
N VAL A 284 3.28 -49.58 -8.27
CA VAL A 284 4.58 -49.15 -7.73
C VAL A 284 4.32 -48.34 -6.47
N VAL A 285 4.35 -49.01 -5.31
CA VAL A 285 4.30 -48.38 -4.00
C VAL A 285 5.68 -47.80 -3.69
N LEU A 286 5.85 -46.48 -3.84
CA LEU A 286 7.03 -45.79 -3.32
C LEU A 286 6.90 -45.65 -1.80
N HIS A 287 7.44 -46.63 -1.07
CA HIS A 287 7.67 -46.47 0.36
C HIS A 287 8.73 -45.39 0.61
N ARG A 288 8.30 -44.23 1.12
CA ARG A 288 9.20 -43.23 1.70
C ARG A 288 9.78 -43.85 2.98
N ARG A 289 11.06 -44.26 2.93
CA ARG A 289 11.80 -44.63 4.15
C ARG A 289 11.93 -43.39 5.03
N ASP A 290 11.24 -43.40 6.16
CA ASP A 290 11.61 -42.60 7.32
C ASP A 290 13.03 -43.00 7.75
N ARG A 291 13.90 -42.00 7.89
CA ARG A 291 15.25 -42.18 8.42
C ARG A 291 15.45 -41.23 9.60
N SER A 292 14.82 -41.57 10.71
CA SER A 292 15.16 -41.06 12.03
C SER A 292 16.15 -42.02 12.70
N SER A 293 17.22 -41.42 13.26
CA SER A 293 18.26 -41.99 14.12
C SER A 293 19.31 -42.94 13.50
N GLY A 294 20.57 -42.49 13.53
CA GLY A 294 21.75 -43.27 13.17
C GLY A 294 22.98 -42.39 13.06
N GLN A 295 23.72 -42.24 14.17
CA GLN A 295 24.95 -41.46 14.31
C GLN A 295 25.95 -41.68 13.15
N ARG A 296 26.40 -40.58 12.54
CA ARG A 296 27.69 -40.55 11.85
C ARG A 296 28.35 -39.18 12.04
N ARG A 297 29.46 -39.17 12.79
CA ARG A 297 30.34 -38.02 12.98
C ARG A 297 30.98 -37.65 11.64
N VAL A 298 30.95 -36.38 11.27
CA VAL A 298 31.75 -35.79 10.19
C VAL A 298 32.38 -34.50 10.74
N PRO A 299 33.68 -34.24 10.50
CA PRO A 299 34.46 -33.29 11.29
C PRO A 299 34.25 -31.83 10.88
N GLN A 300 34.38 -30.94 11.86
CA GLN A 300 34.38 -29.49 11.69
C GLN A 300 35.64 -29.05 10.92
N LYS A 301 35.45 -28.28 9.84
CA LYS A 301 36.43 -27.28 9.38
C LYS A 301 35.69 -26.02 8.96
N ALA A 302 36.01 -24.91 9.62
CA ALA A 302 35.56 -23.57 9.28
C ALA A 302 36.30 -23.06 8.04
N PRO A 303 35.67 -22.23 7.18
CA PRO A 303 36.41 -21.40 6.26
C PRO A 303 36.77 -20.06 6.92
N VAL A 304 38.05 -19.76 6.86
CA VAL A 304 38.69 -18.50 7.23
C VAL A 304 38.31 -17.43 6.20
N PHE A 305 37.80 -16.29 6.65
CA PHE A 305 37.69 -15.07 5.85
C PHE A 305 39.07 -14.40 5.73
N ARG A 306 39.50 -14.06 4.51
CA ARG A 306 40.62 -13.13 4.26
C ARG A 306 40.16 -11.98 3.37
N LEU A 307 40.47 -10.76 3.81
CA LEU A 307 40.30 -9.49 3.10
C LEU A 307 41.48 -9.19 2.15
N GLY A 308 41.19 -8.37 1.13
CA GLY A 308 42.15 -7.62 0.27
C GLY A 308 42.22 -8.18 -1.14
N GLY A 309 42.08 -7.46 -2.25
CA GLY A 309 42.18 -6.02 -2.53
C GLY A 309 43.19 -5.80 -3.68
N GLY A 310 42.71 -5.43 -4.88
CA GLY A 310 43.50 -4.72 -5.91
C GLY A 310 43.82 -5.44 -7.25
N ARG A 311 43.14 -5.00 -8.33
CA ARG A 311 43.67 -4.46 -9.64
C ARG A 311 44.69 -5.33 -10.45
N LEU A 312 44.56 -5.68 -11.74
CA LEU A 312 44.29 -4.90 -12.98
C LEU A 312 44.20 -5.79 -14.28
N PHE A 313 43.45 -5.27 -15.28
CA PHE A 313 43.52 -5.34 -16.78
C PHE A 313 43.03 -6.52 -17.68
N HIS A 314 42.09 -6.14 -18.60
CA HIS A 314 41.84 -6.51 -20.03
C HIS A 314 41.44 -7.98 -20.36
N GLN A 315 40.52 -8.35 -21.28
CA GLN A 315 39.84 -7.77 -22.46
C GLN A 315 38.65 -8.73 -22.79
N GLY A 316 37.43 -8.28 -23.11
CA GLY A 316 36.82 -8.42 -24.46
C GLY A 316 35.76 -9.54 -24.62
N ALA A 317 34.63 -9.21 -25.27
CA ALA A 317 33.58 -10.07 -25.89
C ALA A 317 32.65 -10.90 -24.96
N GLU A 318 31.35 -11.16 -25.21
CA GLU A 318 30.30 -10.72 -26.14
C GLU A 318 28.99 -11.34 -25.60
N LEU A 319 27.82 -10.78 -25.96
CA LEU A 319 26.48 -11.28 -25.63
C LEU A 319 26.17 -12.58 -26.41
N GLU A 320 25.43 -13.53 -25.82
CA GLU A 320 24.18 -14.10 -26.40
C GLU A 320 23.56 -15.25 -25.59
N GLU A 321 22.26 -15.43 -25.85
CA GLU A 321 21.25 -16.30 -25.25
C GLU A 321 21.52 -17.81 -25.35
N MET A 322 20.88 -18.60 -24.47
CA MET A 322 20.78 -20.06 -24.65
C MET A 322 19.32 -20.52 -24.64
N GLN A 323 18.88 -20.85 -25.85
CA GLN A 323 17.67 -21.57 -26.25
C GLN A 323 17.74 -23.06 -25.87
N ALA A 324 16.57 -23.69 -25.78
CA ALA A 324 16.38 -25.11 -25.48
C ALA A 324 16.52 -26.02 -26.73
N ASP A 325 17.25 -27.12 -26.59
CA ASP A 325 17.34 -28.19 -27.59
C ASP A 325 16.29 -29.27 -27.35
N GLY A 326 15.51 -29.54 -28.40
CA GLY A 326 14.70 -30.75 -28.57
C GLY A 326 15.37 -31.71 -29.54
N THR A 327 15.27 -33.01 -29.29
CA THR A 327 15.58 -34.06 -30.27
C THR A 327 14.45 -35.08 -30.33
N THR A 328 14.06 -35.37 -31.57
CA THR A 328 12.99 -36.26 -32.03
C THR A 328 13.56 -37.60 -32.50
N LEU A 329 12.83 -38.72 -32.35
CA LEU A 329 12.94 -39.89 -33.24
C LEU A 329 11.58 -40.59 -33.47
N ASN A 330 11.39 -41.01 -34.73
CA ASN A 330 10.19 -41.51 -35.42
C ASN A 330 9.92 -43.02 -35.24
N ALA A 331 8.67 -43.46 -35.50
CA ALA A 331 8.35 -44.54 -36.46
C ALA A 331 6.83 -44.67 -36.74
N THR A 332 6.52 -44.97 -38.00
CA THR A 332 5.24 -45.09 -38.73
C THR A 332 4.45 -46.38 -38.43
N ALA A 333 3.13 -46.28 -38.18
CA ALA A 333 1.97 -46.61 -39.05
C ALA A 333 1.46 -48.07 -39.06
N SER A 334 0.19 -48.27 -38.66
CA SER A 334 -0.73 -49.16 -39.36
C SER A 334 -2.18 -48.67 -39.20
N THR A 335 -2.91 -48.73 -40.31
CA THR A 335 -4.33 -48.39 -40.47
C THR A 335 -5.23 -49.56 -40.06
N ALA A 336 -6.28 -49.29 -39.29
CA ALA A 336 -7.49 -50.10 -39.25
C ALA A 336 -8.72 -49.23 -38.93
N THR A 337 -9.81 -49.54 -39.61
CA THR A 337 -11.05 -48.80 -39.84
C THR A 337 -12.02 -48.74 -38.66
N ASN A 338 -12.80 -47.64 -38.63
CA ASN A 338 -14.15 -47.45 -38.10
C ASN A 338 -14.48 -47.82 -36.64
N ALA A 339 -14.70 -46.79 -35.82
CA ALA A 339 -15.92 -46.67 -35.01
C ALA A 339 -16.13 -45.19 -34.63
N ARG A 340 -17.29 -44.64 -35.02
CA ARG A 340 -17.77 -43.35 -34.51
C ARG A 340 -17.91 -43.46 -33.00
N ASN A 341 -17.21 -42.62 -32.26
CA ASN A 341 -17.60 -42.25 -30.91
C ASN A 341 -17.46 -40.74 -30.80
N GLU A 342 -18.59 -40.05 -30.83
CA GLU A 342 -18.69 -38.66 -30.41
C GLU A 342 -18.24 -38.58 -28.95
N VAL A 343 -16.99 -38.21 -28.74
CA VAL A 343 -16.55 -37.77 -27.42
C VAL A 343 -17.08 -36.36 -27.27
N ASN A 344 -18.19 -36.23 -26.54
CA ASN A 344 -18.70 -34.95 -26.09
C ASN A 344 -17.64 -34.30 -25.20
N THR A 345 -16.76 -33.49 -25.78
CA THR A 345 -15.88 -32.59 -25.05
C THR A 345 -16.74 -31.49 -24.46
N HIS A 346 -17.32 -31.75 -23.29
CA HIS A 346 -17.65 -30.66 -22.38
C HIS A 346 -16.33 -29.99 -22.02
N GLU A 347 -15.98 -28.93 -22.77
CA GLU A 347 -15.04 -27.93 -22.31
C GLU A 347 -15.65 -27.31 -21.04
N ILE A 348 -15.22 -27.82 -19.89
CA ILE A 348 -15.62 -27.18 -18.63
C ILE A 348 -14.76 -25.92 -18.50
N HIS A 349 -15.36 -24.79 -18.84
CA HIS A 349 -14.88 -23.46 -18.45
C HIS A 349 -14.88 -23.38 -16.90
N HIS A 350 -13.83 -23.92 -16.27
CA HIS A 350 -13.71 -24.00 -14.81
C HIS A 350 -13.04 -22.77 -14.17
N ASP A 351 -12.68 -21.74 -14.94
CA ASP A 351 -11.92 -20.60 -14.40
C ASP A 351 -12.80 -19.49 -13.77
N GLU A 352 -14.08 -19.39 -14.12
CA GLU A 352 -15.01 -18.38 -13.57
C GLU A 352 -15.70 -18.83 -12.26
N ASP A 353 -15.90 -20.13 -12.06
CA ASP A 353 -16.67 -20.68 -10.91
C ASP A 353 -15.90 -20.68 -9.59
N ASP A 354 -14.57 -20.52 -9.64
CA ASP A 354 -13.74 -20.49 -8.44
C ASP A 354 -13.54 -19.07 -7.89
N ALA A 355 -13.98 -17.99 -8.56
CA ALA A 355 -13.72 -16.62 -8.14
C ALA A 355 -14.19 -16.30 -6.70
N VAL A 356 -13.37 -15.55 -5.94
CA VAL A 356 -13.68 -15.15 -4.55
C VAL A 356 -13.71 -13.63 -4.40
N TYR A 357 -14.32 -13.16 -3.32
CA TYR A 357 -14.31 -11.76 -2.92
C TYR A 357 -13.52 -11.61 -1.63
N PHE A 358 -12.59 -10.66 -1.57
CA PHE A 358 -11.92 -10.28 -0.33
C PHE A 358 -12.75 -9.22 0.39
N ALA A 359 -12.77 -9.26 1.71
CA ALA A 359 -13.50 -8.28 2.50
C ALA A 359 -12.83 -7.99 3.84
N PHE A 360 -12.71 -6.70 4.14
CA PHE A 360 -12.10 -6.16 5.35
C PHE A 360 -12.98 -5.05 5.92
N SER A 361 -13.04 -4.97 7.24
CA SER A 361 -13.85 -3.98 7.97
C SER A 361 -13.06 -2.85 8.57
N ASP A 362 -11.72 -2.95 8.61
CA ASP A 362 -10.86 -1.89 9.12
C ASP A 362 -9.41 -2.06 8.64
N ILE A 363 -8.77 -0.93 8.36
CA ILE A 363 -7.34 -0.74 8.21
C ILE A 363 -6.94 0.33 9.22
N ALA A 364 -6.30 -0.09 10.30
CA ALA A 364 -5.72 0.85 11.26
C ALA A 364 -4.21 0.93 11.08
N VAL A 365 -3.71 2.16 11.04
CA VAL A 365 -2.28 2.46 10.97
C VAL A 365 -1.93 3.26 12.22
N GLY A 366 -1.32 2.60 13.19
CA GLY A 366 -0.91 3.20 14.44
C GLY A 366 0.41 3.95 14.27
N GLY A 367 0.37 5.27 14.36
CA GLY A 367 1.55 6.10 14.14
C GLY A 367 1.43 7.51 14.70
N ARG A 368 2.46 8.30 14.45
CA ARG A 368 2.48 9.74 14.73
C ARG A 368 3.16 10.50 13.61
N CYS A 369 2.79 11.77 13.46
CA CYS A 369 3.39 12.63 12.44
C CYS A 369 4.90 12.80 12.70
N LYS A 370 5.73 12.61 11.67
CA LYS A 370 7.19 12.69 11.79
C LYS A 370 7.62 14.16 11.87
N CYS A 371 8.04 14.61 13.05
CA CYS A 371 8.52 15.98 13.28
C CYS A 371 9.91 16.03 13.92
N ASN A 372 10.64 14.92 13.91
CA ASN A 372 11.98 14.79 14.48
C ASN A 372 12.11 15.29 15.93
N GLY A 373 11.01 15.29 16.69
CA GLY A 373 11.00 15.75 18.07
C GLY A 373 10.97 17.28 18.28
N HIS A 374 10.70 18.05 17.22
CA HIS A 374 10.63 19.51 17.25
C HIS A 374 9.23 20.07 17.02
N ALA A 375 8.18 19.26 17.16
CA ALA A 375 6.80 19.74 17.14
C ALA A 375 5.89 18.82 17.96
N ASN A 376 4.91 19.41 18.64
CA ASN A 376 3.88 18.67 19.37
C ASN A 376 2.60 18.43 18.55
N ARG A 377 2.51 18.95 17.32
CA ARG A 377 1.34 18.78 16.44
C ARG A 377 1.70 18.94 14.95
N CYS A 378 0.78 18.48 14.10
CA CYS A 378 0.80 18.73 12.66
C CYS A 378 -0.45 19.51 12.24
N VAL A 379 -0.26 20.48 11.36
CA VAL A 379 -1.26 21.45 10.95
C VAL A 379 -1.36 21.51 9.42
N ARG A 380 -2.51 21.95 8.92
CA ARG A 380 -2.70 22.37 7.53
C ARG A 380 -3.00 23.85 7.50
N ASP A 381 -2.41 24.55 6.54
CA ASP A 381 -2.80 25.93 6.29
C ASP A 381 -4.19 25.98 5.70
N ARG A 382 -5.01 26.89 6.22
CA ARG A 382 -6.29 27.24 5.62
C ARG A 382 -6.03 28.31 4.55
N ILE A 383 -6.15 27.94 3.29
CA ILE A 383 -6.04 28.86 2.15
C ILE A 383 -7.45 29.32 1.83
N VAL A 384 -7.68 30.64 1.87
CA VAL A 384 -9.00 31.23 1.60
C VAL A 384 -8.88 32.07 0.33
N GLU A 385 -9.59 31.64 -0.70
CA GLU A 385 -9.71 32.36 -1.97
C GLU A 385 -11.14 32.89 -2.09
N LYS A 386 -11.34 34.01 -2.79
CA LYS A 386 -12.69 34.51 -3.09
C LYS A 386 -13.01 34.23 -4.54
N ASN A 387 -14.16 33.63 -4.81
CA ASN A 387 -14.63 33.44 -6.17
C ASN A 387 -15.10 34.77 -6.78
N ALA A 388 -15.41 34.77 -8.08
CA ALA A 388 -15.91 35.96 -8.79
C ALA A 388 -17.23 36.51 -8.22
N ALA A 389 -17.99 35.70 -7.46
CA ALA A 389 -19.21 36.10 -6.76
C ALA A 389 -18.95 36.62 -5.32
N GLY A 390 -17.69 36.69 -4.89
CA GLY A 390 -17.29 37.16 -3.56
C GLY A 390 -17.42 36.12 -2.44
N GLU A 391 -17.74 34.87 -2.77
CA GLU A 391 -17.83 33.76 -1.82
C GLU A 391 -16.45 33.20 -1.49
N GLU A 392 -16.23 32.87 -0.21
CA GLU A 392 -14.97 32.28 0.26
C GLU A 392 -14.89 30.80 -0.10
N ILE A 393 -13.98 30.44 -0.99
CA ILE A 393 -13.54 29.07 -1.25
C ILE A 393 -12.38 28.77 -0.32
N VAL A 394 -12.57 27.77 0.55
CA VAL A 394 -11.55 27.33 1.49
C VAL A 394 -10.88 26.07 0.96
N THR A 395 -9.59 26.17 0.64
CA THR A 395 -8.74 25.01 0.34
C THR A 395 -7.75 24.78 1.48
N TRP A 396 -7.24 23.56 1.57
CA TRP A 396 -6.29 23.19 2.63
C TRP A 396 -4.92 22.93 2.01
N GLY A 397 -3.90 23.58 2.57
CA GLY A 397 -2.51 23.33 2.22
C GLY A 397 -2.03 21.93 2.66
N PRO A 398 -0.82 21.54 2.25
CA PRO A 398 -0.25 20.25 2.65
C PRO A 398 -0.09 20.16 4.18
N LEU A 399 -0.23 18.95 4.71
CA LEU A 399 -0.01 18.68 6.13
C LEU A 399 1.48 18.84 6.46
N ARG A 400 1.81 19.63 7.47
CA ARG A 400 3.19 19.80 7.95
C ARG A 400 3.25 19.87 9.47
N CYS A 401 4.44 19.72 10.02
CA CYS A 401 4.68 19.98 11.43
C CYS A 401 4.55 21.47 11.75
N ASP A 402 4.01 21.78 12.93
CA ASP A 402 4.07 23.12 13.51
C ASP A 402 5.41 23.28 14.24
N CYS A 403 6.47 23.55 13.48
CA CYS A 403 7.84 23.45 13.95
C CYS A 403 8.18 24.45 15.06
N GLN A 404 8.85 23.93 16.08
CA GLN A 404 9.40 24.63 17.25
C GLN A 404 10.93 24.50 17.24
N HIS A 405 11.60 24.86 18.33
CA HIS A 405 13.06 24.68 18.47
C HIS A 405 13.87 25.40 17.38
N ASN A 406 13.31 26.49 16.82
CA ASN A 406 13.85 27.24 15.68
C ASN A 406 14.15 26.36 14.46
N THR A 407 13.35 25.33 14.25
CA THR A 407 13.42 24.44 13.09
C THR A 407 12.36 24.80 12.05
N VAL A 408 12.59 24.41 10.79
CA VAL A 408 11.67 24.57 9.67
C VAL A 408 11.73 23.35 8.75
N GLY A 409 10.81 23.30 7.78
CA GLY A 409 10.64 22.14 6.90
C GLY A 409 9.34 21.40 7.20
N ALA A 410 8.99 20.43 6.35
CA ALA A 410 7.74 19.70 6.55
C ALA A 410 7.79 18.84 7.82
N ASP A 411 8.96 18.26 8.11
CA ASP A 411 9.23 17.35 9.21
C ASP A 411 10.12 17.99 10.29
N CYS A 412 10.31 19.31 10.26
CA CYS A 412 11.26 20.05 11.10
C CYS A 412 12.70 19.56 10.95
N GLU A 413 13.10 19.24 9.72
CA GLU A 413 14.34 18.56 9.34
C GLU A 413 15.55 19.49 9.12
N ARG A 414 15.40 20.79 9.36
CA ARG A 414 16.46 21.79 9.19
C ARG A 414 16.26 22.98 10.11
N CYS A 415 17.32 23.74 10.37
CA CYS A 415 17.24 24.98 11.11
C CYS A 415 16.59 26.09 10.30
N ALA A 416 15.86 26.97 10.99
CA ALA A 416 15.34 28.20 10.42
C ALA A 416 16.50 29.12 9.96
N PRO A 417 16.31 29.92 8.90
CA PRO A 417 17.26 30.97 8.55
C PRO A 417 17.58 31.85 9.76
N GLY A 418 18.86 32.16 9.98
CA GLY A 418 19.34 32.91 11.15
C GLY A 418 19.62 32.08 12.41
N TYR A 419 19.29 30.79 12.41
CA TYR A 419 19.56 29.87 13.53
C TYR A 419 20.56 28.77 13.17
N LEU A 420 21.72 29.17 12.63
CA LEU A 420 22.73 28.26 12.07
C LEU A 420 24.03 28.21 12.91
N ASP A 421 24.00 28.61 14.18
CA ASP A 421 25.19 28.60 15.07
C ASP A 421 25.67 27.17 15.42
N ARG A 422 24.82 26.16 15.20
CA ARG A 422 25.19 24.75 15.24
C ARG A 422 24.43 23.93 14.18
N PRO A 423 24.96 22.76 13.76
CA PRO A 423 24.24 21.86 12.87
C PRO A 423 22.90 21.41 13.47
N TRP A 424 21.92 21.17 12.59
CA TRP A 424 20.65 20.56 12.97
C TRP A 424 20.86 19.13 13.46
N ALA A 425 20.11 18.72 14.47
CA ALA A 425 20.02 17.34 14.92
C ALA A 425 18.61 17.05 15.45
N ARG A 426 18.15 15.81 15.29
CA ARG A 426 16.88 15.32 15.86
C ARG A 426 16.89 15.45 17.39
N ALA A 427 15.80 15.89 18.00
CA ALA A 427 15.68 15.93 19.45
C ALA A 427 15.71 14.52 20.07
N THR A 428 16.34 14.38 21.24
CA THR A 428 16.38 13.17 22.07
C THR A 428 15.86 13.46 23.47
N ASN A 429 15.76 12.44 24.32
CA ASN A 429 15.35 12.63 25.72
C ASN A 429 16.39 13.42 26.52
N GLU A 430 17.65 13.41 26.08
CA GLU A 430 18.78 14.05 26.75
C GLU A 430 18.98 15.50 26.28
N ASP A 431 18.82 15.79 24.99
CA ASP A 431 18.92 17.14 24.42
C ASP A 431 17.81 17.37 23.37
N ALA A 432 17.08 18.47 23.51
CA ALA A 432 16.07 18.90 22.54
C ALA A 432 16.66 19.29 21.18
N ASN A 433 17.98 19.48 21.11
CA ASN A 433 18.73 19.78 19.89
C ASN A 433 18.16 20.99 19.13
N GLU A 434 17.73 22.02 19.87
CA GLU A 434 17.21 23.24 19.26
C GLU A 434 18.25 23.98 18.42
N CYS A 435 17.82 24.60 17.33
CA CYS A 435 18.68 25.44 16.51
C CYS A 435 18.97 26.76 17.23
N LYS A 436 20.23 27.22 17.13
CA LYS A 436 20.77 28.36 17.90
C LYS A 436 21.02 29.54 16.97
N ALA A 437 20.63 30.74 17.44
CA ALA A 437 20.77 31.98 16.68
C ALA A 437 22.24 32.26 16.33
N SER A 438 22.52 32.56 15.07
CA SER A 438 23.87 32.86 14.59
C SER A 438 24.40 34.16 15.20
N LYS A 439 25.61 34.12 15.75
CA LYS A 439 26.26 35.33 16.29
C LYS A 439 26.49 36.35 15.18
N GLY A 440 25.91 37.54 15.32
CA GLY A 440 26.03 38.64 14.34
C GLY A 440 24.91 38.73 13.32
N ALA A 441 23.93 37.82 13.32
CA ALA A 441 22.71 37.99 12.54
C ALA A 441 21.88 39.12 13.17
N LYS A 442 21.92 40.32 12.59
CA LYS A 442 20.88 41.32 12.86
C LYS A 442 19.58 40.74 12.32
N PHE A 443 18.64 40.44 13.20
CA PHE A 443 17.26 40.17 12.79
C PHE A 443 16.76 41.40 12.04
N VAL A 444 16.70 41.31 10.72
CA VAL A 444 15.82 42.19 9.96
C VAL A 444 14.44 41.62 10.19
N GLU A 445 13.79 42.11 11.25
CA GLU A 445 12.38 41.88 11.49
C GLU A 445 11.63 42.55 10.34
N THR A 446 11.43 41.84 9.24
CA THR A 446 10.45 42.25 8.23
C THR A 446 9.08 42.09 8.86
N HIS A 447 8.67 43.11 9.62
CA HIS A 447 7.28 43.33 9.92
C HIS A 447 6.56 43.50 8.57
N CYS A 448 5.93 42.44 8.10
CA CYS A 448 4.85 42.56 7.13
C CYS A 448 3.69 43.28 7.84
N THR A 449 3.78 44.61 7.89
CA THR A 449 2.63 45.46 8.19
C THR A 449 1.70 45.37 6.97
N PRO A 450 0.40 45.12 7.14
CA PRO A 450 -0.55 45.15 6.04
C PRO A 450 -0.82 46.62 5.69
N SER A 451 0.14 47.28 5.03
CA SER A 451 -0.09 48.59 4.45
C SER A 451 -0.68 48.41 3.05
N ARG A 452 -2.01 48.47 3.02
CA ARG A 452 -2.86 49.01 1.93
C ARG A 452 -2.16 49.06 0.56
N ALA A 453 -2.35 48.02 -0.24
CA ALA A 453 -1.94 48.01 -1.64
C ALA A 453 -2.57 49.21 -2.37
N LYS A 454 -1.75 50.20 -2.70
CA LYS A 454 -2.00 51.03 -3.88
C LYS A 454 -1.25 50.37 -5.03
N ALA A 455 -2.02 49.94 -6.01
CA ALA A 455 -1.52 49.49 -7.29
C ALA A 455 -0.65 50.59 -7.93
N SER A 456 0.58 50.24 -8.28
CA SER A 456 1.27 50.84 -9.42
C SER A 456 2.18 49.78 -10.03
N ALA A 457 2.00 49.57 -11.31
CA ALA A 457 2.83 48.73 -12.16
C ALA A 457 4.22 49.35 -12.37
N HIS A 458 5.11 48.50 -12.89
CA HIS A 458 6.36 48.73 -13.62
C HIS A 458 7.73 48.41 -12.96
N SER A 459 8.40 47.50 -13.70
CA SER A 459 9.82 47.39 -14.07
C SER A 459 10.87 46.88 -13.06
N ASP A 460 11.42 45.72 -13.43
CA ASP A 460 12.84 45.36 -13.57
C ASP A 460 13.83 45.83 -12.50
N TRP A 461 14.48 44.85 -11.84
CA TRP A 461 15.80 45.04 -11.26
C TRP A 461 16.70 43.81 -11.48
N ILE A 462 17.76 44.05 -12.25
CA ILE A 462 18.97 43.24 -12.49
C ILE A 462 19.86 43.32 -11.23
N PRO A 463 20.66 42.28 -10.88
CA PRO A 463 21.58 42.35 -9.76
C PRO A 463 22.91 43.01 -10.18
N GLU A 464 23.34 44.03 -9.45
CA GLU A 464 24.74 44.48 -9.40
C GLU A 464 25.29 44.22 -8.01
N GLY A 465 26.46 43.58 -7.96
CA GLY A 465 27.20 43.32 -6.74
C GLY A 465 27.93 44.54 -6.19
N ILE A 466 28.41 44.38 -4.95
CA ILE A 466 29.81 44.53 -4.49
C ILE A 466 29.94 43.66 -3.24
#